data_AF-A0AA45BY35-F1
#
_entry.id   AF-A0AA45BY35-F1
#
_cell.length_a   1.000
_cell.length_b   1.000
_cell.length_c   1.000
_cell.angle_alpha   90.00
_cell.angle_beta   90.00
_cell.angle_gamma   90.00
#
_symmetry.space_group_name_H-M   'P 1'
#
loop_
_entity.id
_entity.type
_entity.pdbx_description
1 polymer ?
#
loop_
_entity_poly.entity_id
_entity_poly.type
_entity_poly.pdbx_seq_one_letter_code
_entity_poly.pdbx_strand_id
1 'polypeptide(L)'
;GKGVLGDTKSLNTTLSGSSYYLQDNTRGATIFTYDAKNRSTLPGTLWADADNVFNAAYDAAAVDAHYYAGKTYDYYKATFNRNSINDAGAPLKSTVHYGSKYNNAFWNGSQMVYGDGDGVTFTSLSGGIDVIGHELTHAVTENSSDLIYQNESGALNEAISDIFGTLVEFYDNRNPDWEIGEDIYTPGQAGDALRSMSDPAKYGDPDHYSKRYTGSSDNGGVHTN
;
A
#
# COMPACT_ATOMS: atom_id res chain seq x y z
N GLY A 1 1.49 7.14 16.85
CA GLY A 1 0.30 7.80 16.31
C GLY A 1 -0.88 6.87 16.32
N LYS A 2 -2.04 7.35 15.87
CA LYS A 2 -3.23 6.52 15.60
C LYS A 2 -3.41 6.34 14.10
N GLY A 3 -3.61 5.10 13.66
CA GLY A 3 -3.87 4.76 12.27
C GLY A 3 -5.30 5.08 11.82
N VAL A 4 -5.60 4.78 10.56
CA VAL A 4 -6.90 4.97 9.90
C VAL A 4 -8.01 4.22 10.65
N LEU A 5 -7.71 3.01 11.15
CA LEU A 5 -8.63 2.18 11.94
C LEU A 5 -8.62 2.51 13.44
N GLY A 6 -7.90 3.56 13.85
CA GLY A 6 -7.83 4.05 15.22
C GLY A 6 -6.89 3.28 16.14
N ASP A 7 -6.18 2.27 15.63
CA ASP A 7 -5.17 1.51 16.36
C ASP A 7 -3.92 2.36 16.62
N THR A 8 -3.24 2.11 17.74
CA THR A 8 -2.07 2.89 18.14
C THR A 8 -0.78 2.21 17.68
N LYS A 9 0.07 2.95 16.97
CA LYS A 9 1.34 2.48 16.40
C LYS A 9 2.52 3.31 16.89
N SER A 10 3.64 2.65 17.16
CA SER A 10 4.92 3.31 17.37
C SER A 10 5.59 3.55 16.01
N LEU A 11 6.06 4.77 15.79
CA LEU A 11 6.72 5.18 14.54
C LEU A 11 8.18 5.52 14.82
N ASN A 12 9.05 5.20 13.88
CA ASN A 12 10.40 5.76 13.84
C ASN A 12 10.33 7.13 13.16
N THR A 13 10.87 8.17 13.78
CA THR A 13 10.86 9.53 13.24
C THR A 13 12.25 10.15 13.34
N THR A 14 12.47 11.23 12.60
CA THR A 14 13.73 11.99 12.66
C THR A 14 13.46 13.39 13.17
N LEU A 15 14.08 13.78 14.29
CA LEU A 15 14.08 15.16 14.77
C LEU A 15 15.09 15.99 13.98
N SER A 16 14.64 17.07 13.35
CA SER A 16 15.51 18.05 12.69
C SER A 16 15.01 19.47 12.96
N GLY A 17 15.89 20.31 13.50
CA GLY A 17 15.50 21.62 14.03
C GLY A 17 14.51 21.46 15.19
N SER A 18 13.29 21.99 15.02
CA SER A 18 12.21 21.90 16.00
C SER A 18 11.05 21.00 15.56
N SER A 19 11.25 20.15 14.55
CA SER A 19 10.19 19.31 13.97
C SER A 19 10.61 17.84 13.87
N TYR A 20 9.64 16.96 14.09
CA TYR A 20 9.75 15.52 13.88
C TYR A 20 9.23 15.19 12.49
N TYR A 21 10.07 14.57 11.67
CA TYR A 21 9.70 14.16 10.33
C TYR A 21 9.37 12.67 10.30
N LEU A 22 8.38 12.27 9.49
CA LEU A 22 8.15 10.86 9.13
C LEU A 22 9.25 10.39 8.16
N GLN A 23 10.44 10.28 8.73
CA GLN A 23 11.65 9.77 8.14
C GLN A 23 12.25 8.73 9.10
N ASP A 24 12.32 7.49 8.65
CA ASP A 24 12.90 6.38 9.40
C ASP A 24 14.27 6.01 8.81
N ASN A 25 15.32 6.10 9.64
CA ASN A 25 16.69 5.74 9.28
C ASN A 25 17.18 4.45 9.97
N THR A 26 16.29 3.67 10.59
CA THR A 26 16.64 2.48 11.39
C THR A 26 16.81 1.20 10.57
N ARG A 27 16.43 1.24 9.29
CA ARG A 27 16.47 0.12 8.34
C ARG A 27 17.61 0.28 7.33
N GLY A 28 17.87 -0.76 6.54
CA GLY A 28 18.84 -0.70 5.42
C GLY A 28 18.39 0.16 4.23
N ALA A 29 17.16 0.69 4.29
CA ALA A 29 16.64 1.76 3.46
C ALA A 29 16.01 2.85 4.33
N THR A 30 16.04 4.09 3.87
CA THR A 30 15.30 5.17 4.52
C THR A 30 13.84 5.16 4.06
N ILE A 31 12.91 5.25 5.00
CA ILE A 31 11.47 5.34 4.71
C ILE A 31 11.03 6.80 4.90
N PHE A 32 10.37 7.37 3.91
CA PHE A 32 9.86 8.73 3.92
C PHE A 32 8.36 8.74 3.65
N THR A 33 7.60 9.48 4.46
CA THR A 33 6.17 9.73 4.21
C THR A 33 5.92 11.21 3.99
N TYR A 34 5.20 11.52 2.92
CA TYR A 34 4.92 12.86 2.44
C TYR A 34 3.41 13.15 2.44
N ASP A 35 3.09 14.43 2.50
CA ASP A 35 1.74 14.98 2.42
C ASP A 35 1.55 15.70 1.08
N ALA A 36 0.59 15.22 0.27
CA ALA A 36 0.18 15.89 -0.98
C ALA A 36 -0.85 17.00 -0.77
N LYS A 37 -1.40 17.19 0.44
CA LYS A 37 -2.31 18.30 0.81
C LYS A 37 -3.55 18.37 -0.07
N ASN A 38 -4.12 17.22 -0.40
CA ASN A 38 -5.25 17.08 -1.31
C ASN A 38 -4.98 17.63 -2.74
N ARG A 39 -3.70 17.61 -3.16
CA ARG A 39 -3.24 17.98 -4.50
C ARG A 39 -2.68 16.74 -5.21
N SER A 40 -2.38 16.88 -6.50
CA SER A 40 -1.78 15.82 -7.30
C SER A 40 -0.26 15.97 -7.53
N THR A 41 0.37 16.99 -6.93
CA THR A 41 1.81 17.21 -7.04
C THR A 41 2.58 16.25 -6.12
N LEU A 42 3.49 15.46 -6.70
CA LEU A 42 4.29 14.46 -5.99
C LEU A 42 5.77 14.90 -5.84
N PRO A 43 6.47 14.50 -4.77
CA PRO A 43 5.97 13.72 -3.62
C PRO A 43 5.14 14.57 -2.64
N GLY A 44 5.05 15.88 -2.84
CA GLY A 44 4.45 16.81 -1.87
C GLY A 44 5.48 17.29 -0.84
N THR A 45 5.06 17.53 0.39
CA THR A 45 5.96 17.97 1.48
C THR A 45 6.25 16.82 2.43
N LEU A 46 7.51 16.63 2.83
CA LEU A 46 7.86 15.62 3.85
C LEU A 46 7.03 15.91 5.11
N TRP A 47 6.37 14.88 5.64
CA TRP A 47 5.49 15.05 6.79
C TRP A 47 6.27 15.56 7.98
N ALA A 48 5.82 16.66 8.57
CA ALA A 48 6.47 17.32 9.69
C ALA A 48 5.45 17.51 10.81
N ASP A 49 5.86 17.20 12.03
CA ASP A 49 5.07 17.31 13.23
C ASP A 49 5.86 18.04 14.34
N ALA A 50 5.16 18.71 15.25
CA ALA A 50 5.79 19.60 16.23
C ALA A 50 6.18 18.90 17.55
N ASP A 51 5.49 17.83 17.93
CA ASP A 51 5.60 17.23 19.27
C ASP A 51 5.82 15.72 19.28
N ASN A 52 5.92 15.10 18.09
CA ASN A 52 6.05 13.67 17.84
C ASN A 52 4.79 12.86 18.19
N VAL A 53 3.61 13.50 18.21
CA VAL A 53 2.32 12.89 18.59
C VAL A 53 1.31 12.95 17.43
N PHE A 54 1.37 11.92 16.59
CA PHE A 54 0.53 11.77 15.38
C PHE A 54 -0.87 11.18 15.68
N ASN A 55 -1.72 11.91 16.41
CA ASN A 55 -3.04 11.41 16.83
C ASN A 55 -4.22 12.17 16.20
N ALA A 56 -3.97 13.19 15.38
CA ALA A 56 -5.04 13.88 14.67
C ALA A 56 -5.61 12.98 13.57
N ALA A 57 -6.89 13.17 13.23
CA ALA A 57 -7.52 12.41 12.15
C ALA A 57 -6.79 12.59 10.79
N TYR A 58 -6.14 13.74 10.59
CA TYR A 58 -5.33 13.99 9.40
C TYR A 58 -4.05 13.15 9.39
N ASP A 59 -3.46 12.86 10.55
CA ASP A 59 -2.23 12.07 10.63
C ASP A 59 -2.43 10.60 10.30
N ALA A 60 -3.66 10.11 10.40
CA ALA A 60 -3.97 8.68 10.38
C ALA A 60 -3.45 7.96 9.14
N ALA A 61 -3.64 8.55 7.95
CA ALA A 61 -3.12 8.01 6.70
C ALA A 61 -1.58 7.95 6.70
N ALA A 62 -0.94 9.01 7.20
CA ALA A 62 0.52 9.07 7.23
C ALA A 62 1.14 8.11 8.23
N VAL A 63 0.49 7.92 9.39
CA VAL A 63 0.87 6.93 10.40
C VAL A 63 0.91 5.55 9.77
N ASP A 64 -0.14 5.17 9.04
CA ASP A 64 -0.25 3.83 8.45
C ASP A 64 0.69 3.64 7.28
N ALA A 65 0.72 4.59 6.33
CA ALA A 65 1.64 4.53 5.20
C ALA A 65 3.11 4.44 5.64
N HIS A 66 3.48 5.11 6.74
CA HIS A 66 4.83 5.06 7.28
C HIS A 66 5.12 3.72 7.99
N TYR A 67 4.21 3.30 8.86
CA TYR A 67 4.37 2.08 9.64
C TYR A 67 4.40 0.83 8.76
N TYR A 68 3.43 0.71 7.86
CA TYR A 68 3.27 -0.46 7.01
C TYR A 68 4.37 -0.57 5.95
N ALA A 69 4.87 0.54 5.40
CA ALA A 69 6.08 0.49 4.56
C ALA A 69 7.27 -0.12 5.32
N GLY A 70 7.38 0.16 6.62
CA GLY A 70 8.34 -0.47 7.51
C GLY A 70 8.12 -1.97 7.69
N LYS A 71 6.88 -2.39 7.89
CA LYS A 71 6.51 -3.82 8.00
C LYS A 71 6.77 -4.60 6.73
N THR A 72 6.42 -4.03 5.59
CA THR A 72 6.71 -4.61 4.28
C THR A 72 8.21 -4.73 4.05
N TYR A 73 9.00 -3.69 4.37
CA TYR A 73 10.47 -3.78 4.33
C TYR A 73 10.98 -4.94 5.20
N ASP A 74 10.51 -5.02 6.45
CA ASP A 74 10.95 -6.04 7.40
C ASP A 74 10.62 -7.44 6.91
N TYR A 75 9.43 -7.65 6.33
CA TYR A 75 9.04 -8.92 5.71
C TYR A 75 10.00 -9.32 4.58
N TYR A 76 10.24 -8.43 3.62
CA TYR A 76 11.16 -8.73 2.51
C TYR A 76 12.57 -9.04 3.00
N LYS A 77 13.04 -8.28 4.01
CA LYS A 77 14.39 -8.46 4.56
C LYS A 77 14.50 -9.75 5.38
N ALA A 78 13.53 -10.06 6.22
CA ALA A 78 13.57 -11.24 7.09
C ALA A 78 13.36 -12.55 6.31
N THR A 79 12.42 -12.55 5.36
CA THR A 79 12.02 -13.75 4.62
C THR A 79 12.94 -14.05 3.44
N PHE A 80 13.37 -13.03 2.70
CA PHE A 80 14.13 -13.19 1.45
C PHE A 80 15.53 -12.61 1.48
N ASN A 81 15.95 -12.02 2.61
CA ASN A 81 17.19 -11.24 2.72
C ASN A 81 17.28 -10.05 1.75
N ARG A 82 16.16 -9.66 1.12
CA ARG A 82 16.12 -8.58 0.13
C ARG A 82 16.22 -7.21 0.82
N ASN A 83 17.16 -6.37 0.40
CA ASN A 83 17.30 -5.02 0.95
C ASN A 83 16.50 -3.99 0.14
N SER A 84 15.25 -3.75 0.52
CA SER A 84 14.33 -2.80 -0.14
C SER A 84 13.91 -3.22 -1.57
N ILE A 85 13.17 -2.33 -2.26
CA ILE A 85 12.56 -2.57 -3.56
C ILE A 85 13.55 -2.94 -4.67
N ASN A 86 14.82 -2.55 -4.56
CA ASN A 86 15.86 -2.80 -5.57
C ASN A 86 17.00 -3.73 -5.09
N ASP A 87 16.84 -4.36 -3.92
CA ASP A 87 17.87 -5.15 -3.24
C ASP A 87 19.19 -4.41 -2.90
N ALA A 88 19.19 -3.08 -2.98
CA ALA A 88 20.34 -2.23 -2.71
C ALA A 88 20.02 -1.06 -1.76
N GLY A 89 18.93 -1.16 -0.99
CA GLY A 89 18.57 -0.16 0.01
C GLY A 89 17.97 1.12 -0.57
N ALA A 90 17.31 1.06 -1.74
CA ALA A 90 16.58 2.21 -2.27
C ALA A 90 15.61 2.78 -1.23
N PRO A 91 15.52 4.12 -1.10
CA PRO A 91 14.55 4.74 -0.22
C PRO A 91 13.11 4.35 -0.58
N LEU A 92 12.30 4.10 0.45
CA LEU A 92 10.86 3.89 0.30
C LEU A 92 10.15 5.22 0.50
N LYS A 93 9.37 5.65 -0.48
CA LYS A 93 8.65 6.93 -0.44
C LYS A 93 7.17 6.67 -0.58
N SER A 94 6.41 7.20 0.37
CA SER A 94 4.95 7.15 0.41
C SER A 94 4.40 8.57 0.37
N THR A 95 3.39 8.85 -0.45
CA THR A 95 2.63 10.11 -0.37
C THR A 95 1.17 9.81 -0.06
N VAL A 96 0.63 10.43 0.99
CA VAL A 96 -0.79 10.36 1.38
C VAL A 96 -1.51 11.66 1.04
N HIS A 97 -2.83 11.69 1.20
CA HIS A 97 -3.70 12.82 0.82
C HIS A 97 -3.56 13.23 -0.65
N TYR A 98 -3.41 12.24 -1.52
CA TYR A 98 -3.31 12.46 -2.96
C TYR A 98 -4.68 12.73 -3.58
N GLY A 99 -4.77 13.83 -4.34
CA GLY A 99 -6.01 14.23 -4.99
C GLY A 99 -7.11 14.62 -4.00
N SER A 100 -8.37 14.49 -4.39
CA SER A 100 -9.51 14.75 -3.51
C SER A 100 -10.55 13.67 -3.76
N LYS A 101 -10.96 12.98 -2.70
CA LYS A 101 -11.85 11.81 -2.78
C LYS A 101 -11.37 10.77 -3.79
N TYR A 102 -10.06 10.52 -3.78
CA TYR A 102 -9.42 9.66 -4.76
C TYR A 102 -9.50 8.20 -4.29
N ASN A 103 -10.27 7.39 -5.02
CA ASN A 103 -10.51 5.97 -4.74
C ASN A 103 -9.46 5.08 -5.41
N ASN A 104 -8.17 5.36 -5.18
CA ASN A 104 -7.11 4.44 -5.61
C ASN A 104 -5.78 4.67 -4.87
N ALA A 105 -4.93 3.65 -4.92
CA ALA A 105 -3.52 3.68 -4.57
C ALA A 105 -2.71 3.23 -5.79
N PHE A 106 -1.44 3.60 -5.86
CA PHE A 106 -0.56 3.13 -6.94
C PHE A 106 0.91 3.32 -6.64
N TRP A 107 1.74 2.41 -7.17
CA TRP A 107 3.15 2.63 -7.47
C TRP A 107 3.32 3.36 -8.81
N ASN A 108 4.13 4.42 -8.83
CA ASN A 108 4.31 5.24 -10.04
C ASN A 108 5.68 5.09 -10.74
N GLY A 109 6.46 4.06 -10.40
CA GLY A 109 7.84 3.89 -10.85
C GLY A 109 8.89 4.58 -9.94
N SER A 110 8.46 5.29 -8.88
CA SER A 110 9.39 5.97 -7.97
C SER A 110 8.92 6.07 -6.52
N GLN A 111 7.62 5.99 -6.27
CA GLN A 111 7.01 6.06 -4.94
C GLN A 111 5.62 5.45 -4.93
N MET A 112 5.15 5.08 -3.74
CA MET A 112 3.77 4.72 -3.49
C MET A 112 2.93 5.98 -3.22
N VAL A 113 1.68 5.97 -3.69
CA VAL A 113 0.76 7.10 -3.60
C VAL A 113 -0.60 6.59 -3.15
N TYR A 114 -1.20 7.25 -2.16
CA TYR A 114 -2.46 6.82 -1.55
C TYR A 114 -3.48 7.95 -1.57
N GLY A 115 -4.65 7.67 -2.16
CA GLY A 115 -5.83 8.50 -1.99
C GLY A 115 -6.48 8.33 -0.62
N ASP A 116 -7.31 9.30 -0.25
CA ASP A 116 -8.07 9.27 1.00
C ASP A 116 -9.42 8.53 0.88
N GLY A 117 -9.77 8.07 -0.33
CA GLY A 117 -11.10 7.55 -0.60
C GLY A 117 -12.18 8.63 -0.55
N ASP A 118 -13.38 8.30 -1.02
CA ASP A 118 -14.55 9.18 -1.02
C ASP A 118 -15.35 9.14 0.30
N GLY A 119 -14.96 8.26 1.23
CA GLY A 119 -15.64 7.99 2.50
C GLY A 119 -16.86 7.06 2.39
N VAL A 120 -17.11 6.49 1.20
CA VAL A 120 -18.24 5.61 0.91
C VAL A 120 -17.77 4.28 0.33
N THR A 121 -17.02 4.35 -0.77
CA THR A 121 -16.39 3.20 -1.44
C THR A 121 -15.09 2.85 -0.74
N PHE A 122 -14.32 3.86 -0.33
CA PHE A 122 -13.06 3.69 0.37
C PHE A 122 -12.91 4.72 1.49
N THR A 123 -12.29 4.30 2.58
CA THR A 123 -11.55 5.22 3.48
C THR A 123 -10.14 5.45 2.93
N SER A 124 -9.22 6.03 3.69
CA SER A 124 -7.83 6.18 3.23
C SER A 124 -7.20 4.83 2.94
N LEU A 125 -6.71 4.65 1.70
CA LEU A 125 -6.23 3.36 1.21
C LEU A 125 -4.93 2.91 1.89
N SER A 126 -4.22 3.83 2.54
CA SER A 126 -3.05 3.48 3.36
C SER A 126 -3.38 2.69 4.63
N GLY A 127 -4.66 2.59 5.00
CA GLY A 127 -5.12 1.85 6.17
C GLY A 127 -5.00 0.32 6.06
N GLY A 128 -5.00 -0.23 4.84
CA GLY A 128 -4.85 -1.66 4.57
C GLY A 128 -3.37 -2.04 4.41
N ILE A 129 -2.88 -2.97 5.22
CA ILE A 129 -1.47 -3.38 5.15
C ILE A 129 -1.17 -4.16 3.86
N ASP A 130 -2.11 -4.97 3.42
CA ASP A 130 -2.07 -5.69 2.16
C ASP A 130 -1.98 -4.73 0.96
N VAL A 131 -2.70 -3.60 0.97
CA VAL A 131 -2.60 -2.54 -0.04
C VAL A 131 -1.18 -1.94 -0.04
N ILE A 132 -0.62 -1.63 1.13
CA ILE A 132 0.77 -1.13 1.21
C ILE A 132 1.77 -2.18 0.71
N GLY A 133 1.56 -3.45 1.05
CA GLY A 133 2.35 -4.59 0.58
C GLY A 133 2.25 -4.76 -0.93
N HIS A 134 1.05 -4.65 -1.49
CA HIS A 134 0.73 -4.73 -2.91
C HIS A 134 1.46 -3.63 -3.69
N GLU A 135 1.32 -2.36 -3.29
CA GLU A 135 1.97 -1.25 -3.99
C GLU A 135 3.49 -1.34 -3.99
N LEU A 136 4.08 -1.74 -2.86
CA LEU A 136 5.54 -1.92 -2.78
C LEU A 136 5.98 -3.14 -3.60
N THR A 137 5.15 -4.17 -3.70
CA THR A 137 5.45 -5.36 -4.50
C THR A 137 5.53 -5.04 -5.99
N HIS A 138 4.71 -4.12 -6.52
CA HIS A 138 4.90 -3.64 -7.90
C HIS A 138 6.32 -3.10 -8.14
N ALA A 139 6.89 -2.36 -7.19
CA ALA A 139 8.27 -1.88 -7.29
C ALA A 139 9.28 -3.03 -7.26
N VAL A 140 9.01 -4.09 -6.49
CA VAL A 140 9.85 -5.31 -6.50
C VAL A 140 9.76 -6.02 -7.85
N THR A 141 8.57 -6.16 -8.42
CA THR A 141 8.33 -6.73 -9.75
C THR A 141 9.09 -5.94 -10.83
N GLU A 142 9.01 -4.61 -10.82
CA GLU A 142 9.76 -3.73 -11.73
C GLU A 142 11.28 -3.94 -11.62
N ASN A 143 11.80 -4.10 -10.40
CA ASN A 143 13.23 -4.32 -10.15
C ASN A 143 13.63 -5.80 -10.16
N SER A 144 12.83 -6.68 -10.77
CA SER A 144 13.12 -8.10 -10.89
C SER A 144 12.68 -8.69 -12.23
N SER A 145 11.44 -9.18 -12.32
CA SER A 145 10.92 -9.82 -13.54
C SER A 145 10.49 -8.82 -14.61
N ASP A 146 10.26 -7.56 -14.25
CA ASP A 146 9.82 -6.47 -15.14
C ASP A 146 8.61 -6.88 -16.01
N LEU A 147 7.60 -7.43 -15.33
CA LEU A 147 6.38 -7.91 -16.00
C LEU A 147 5.61 -6.73 -16.59
N ILE A 148 5.45 -6.76 -17.91
CA ILE A 148 4.69 -5.75 -18.65
C ILE A 148 3.25 -5.73 -18.13
N TYR A 149 2.77 -4.54 -17.77
CA TYR A 149 1.46 -4.29 -17.20
C TYR A 149 0.32 -4.33 -18.25
N GLN A 150 0.16 -5.50 -18.88
CA GLN A 150 -0.83 -5.73 -19.93
C GLN A 150 -1.12 -7.23 -20.08
N ASN A 151 -2.38 -7.60 -20.31
CA ASN A 151 -2.85 -8.97 -20.54
C ASN A 151 -2.35 -9.93 -19.44
N GLU A 152 -1.96 -11.16 -19.79
CA GLU A 152 -1.53 -12.18 -18.82
C GLU A 152 -0.27 -11.79 -18.03
N SER A 153 0.67 -11.02 -18.59
CA SER A 153 1.83 -10.55 -17.81
C SER A 153 1.44 -9.50 -16.79
N GLY A 154 0.44 -8.66 -17.09
CA GLY A 154 -0.12 -7.70 -16.14
C GLY A 154 -0.95 -8.40 -15.06
N ALA A 155 -1.74 -9.40 -15.42
CA ALA A 155 -2.45 -10.25 -14.47
C ALA A 155 -1.50 -10.96 -13.50
N LEU A 156 -0.36 -11.47 -13.99
CA LEU A 156 0.70 -12.00 -13.11
C LEU A 156 1.33 -10.90 -12.23
N ASN A 157 1.48 -9.68 -12.73
CA ASN A 157 1.99 -8.56 -11.94
C ASN A 157 1.05 -8.24 -10.77
N GLU A 158 -0.25 -8.11 -11.04
CA GLU A 158 -1.30 -7.93 -10.02
C GLU A 158 -1.35 -9.08 -9.02
N ALA A 159 -1.42 -10.32 -9.50
CA ALA A 159 -1.49 -11.50 -8.64
C ALA A 159 -0.25 -11.62 -7.74
N ILE A 160 0.95 -11.27 -8.23
CA ILE A 160 2.16 -11.23 -7.38
C ILE A 160 1.99 -10.16 -6.30
N SER A 161 1.50 -8.97 -6.64
CA SER A 161 1.26 -7.91 -5.66
C SER A 161 0.23 -8.33 -4.59
N ASP A 162 -0.88 -8.97 -4.96
CA ASP A 162 -1.86 -9.51 -4.01
C ASP A 162 -1.24 -10.60 -3.12
N ILE A 163 -0.55 -11.59 -3.71
CA ILE A 163 0.11 -12.68 -2.96
C ILE A 163 1.05 -12.10 -1.90
N PHE A 164 1.92 -11.15 -2.26
CA PHE A 164 2.87 -10.60 -1.30
C PHE A 164 2.23 -9.59 -0.35
N GLY A 165 1.19 -8.86 -0.76
CA GLY A 165 0.36 -8.04 0.12
C GLY A 165 -0.22 -8.87 1.26
N THR A 166 -0.93 -9.95 0.92
CA THR A 166 -1.47 -10.92 1.89
C THR A 166 -0.38 -11.54 2.75
N LEU A 167 0.76 -11.95 2.19
CA LEU A 167 1.85 -12.53 3.01
C LEU A 167 2.46 -11.53 3.99
N VAL A 168 2.53 -10.24 3.64
CA VAL A 168 2.94 -9.16 4.55
C VAL A 168 1.91 -8.98 5.66
N GLU A 169 0.62 -9.05 5.34
CA GLU A 169 -0.45 -9.03 6.33
C GLU A 169 -0.33 -10.19 7.33
N PHE A 170 -0.13 -11.42 6.85
CA PHE A 170 0.15 -12.59 7.70
C PHE A 170 1.42 -12.42 8.53
N TYR A 171 2.44 -11.75 8.00
CA TYR A 171 3.68 -11.47 8.73
C TYR A 171 3.46 -10.46 9.87
N ASP A 172 2.63 -9.44 9.66
CA ASP A 172 2.25 -8.49 10.71
C ASP A 172 1.24 -9.07 11.72
N ASN A 173 0.44 -10.05 11.26
CA ASN A 173 -0.44 -10.93 12.03
C ASN A 173 -1.49 -10.18 12.87
N ARG A 174 -2.14 -9.18 12.27
CA ARG A 174 -3.25 -8.43 12.87
C ARG A 174 -4.50 -8.60 12.01
N ASN A 175 -5.28 -9.63 12.33
CA ASN A 175 -6.44 -10.09 11.56
C ASN A 175 -6.11 -10.54 10.12
N PRO A 176 -5.07 -11.35 9.88
CA PRO A 176 -4.72 -11.70 8.53
C PRO A 176 -5.75 -12.63 7.87
N ASP A 177 -6.04 -12.40 6.60
CA ASP A 177 -6.90 -13.25 5.80
C ASP A 177 -6.47 -13.33 4.33
N TRP A 178 -7.36 -13.80 3.45
CA TRP A 178 -7.07 -14.02 2.02
C TRP A 178 -7.94 -13.12 1.13
N GLU A 179 -8.50 -12.08 1.71
CA GLU A 179 -9.18 -11.00 1.01
C GLU A 179 -8.16 -9.88 0.74
N ILE A 180 -8.55 -8.93 -0.11
CA ILE A 180 -7.73 -7.77 -0.46
C ILE A 180 -8.52 -6.49 -0.21
N GLY A 181 -7.99 -5.59 0.61
CA GLY A 181 -8.49 -4.25 0.89
C GLY A 181 -9.70 -4.19 1.81
N GLU A 182 -10.06 -5.27 2.49
CA GLU A 182 -11.19 -5.37 3.43
C GLU A 182 -11.12 -4.36 4.58
N ASP A 183 -9.92 -3.99 5.03
CA ASP A 183 -9.71 -2.95 6.03
C ASP A 183 -10.12 -1.54 5.54
N ILE A 184 -10.14 -1.29 4.23
CA ILE A 184 -10.30 0.06 3.65
C ILE A 184 -11.47 0.19 2.67
N TYR A 185 -12.05 -0.91 2.22
CA TYR A 185 -13.17 -0.96 1.30
C TYR A 185 -14.50 -0.81 2.06
N THR A 186 -15.45 -0.11 1.43
CA THR A 186 -16.86 -0.02 1.84
C THR A 186 -17.07 0.12 3.35
N PRO A 187 -16.55 1.16 4.05
CA PRO A 187 -16.57 1.26 5.52
C PRO A 187 -17.97 1.22 6.18
N GLY A 188 -19.05 1.30 5.41
CA GLY A 188 -20.44 1.09 5.85
C GLY A 188 -20.96 -0.35 5.74
N GLN A 189 -20.15 -1.27 5.22
CA GLN A 189 -20.45 -2.68 5.00
C GLN A 189 -19.32 -3.51 5.65
N ALA A 190 -19.69 -4.63 6.27
CA ALA A 190 -18.72 -5.49 6.95
C ALA A 190 -18.65 -6.85 6.26
N GLY A 191 -17.43 -7.39 6.17
CA GLY A 191 -17.17 -8.74 5.65
C GLY A 191 -17.10 -8.84 4.12
N ASP A 192 -17.05 -7.70 3.43
CA ASP A 192 -16.66 -7.59 2.02
C ASP A 192 -15.24 -7.01 1.88
N ALA A 193 -14.73 -7.08 0.65
CA ALA A 193 -13.38 -6.72 0.26
C ALA A 193 -13.37 -6.36 -1.23
N LEU A 194 -12.25 -5.86 -1.73
CA LEU A 194 -12.09 -5.55 -3.15
C LEU A 194 -11.94 -6.82 -4.00
N ARG A 195 -11.12 -7.78 -3.53
CA ARG A 195 -10.89 -9.09 -4.15
C ARG A 195 -10.81 -10.19 -3.09
N SER A 196 -10.95 -11.44 -3.53
CA SER A 196 -10.73 -12.62 -2.68
C SER A 196 -9.78 -13.56 -3.41
N MET A 197 -8.67 -13.91 -2.76
CA MET A 197 -7.77 -14.95 -3.27
C MET A 197 -8.34 -16.35 -3.03
N SER A 198 -9.16 -16.52 -1.99
CA SER A 198 -9.71 -17.81 -1.61
C SER A 198 -10.95 -18.21 -2.44
N ASP A 199 -11.73 -17.22 -2.88
CA ASP A 199 -12.88 -17.38 -3.77
C ASP A 199 -13.03 -16.15 -4.70
N PRO A 200 -12.23 -16.02 -5.77
CA PRO A 200 -12.27 -14.85 -6.67
C PRO A 200 -13.66 -14.57 -7.25
N ALA A 201 -14.44 -15.64 -7.47
CA ALA A 201 -15.79 -15.55 -8.00
C ALA A 201 -16.76 -14.80 -7.06
N LYS A 202 -16.44 -14.68 -5.76
CA LYS A 202 -17.19 -13.89 -4.76
C LYS A 202 -17.38 -12.44 -5.18
N TYR A 203 -16.37 -11.86 -5.85
CA TYR A 203 -16.41 -10.48 -6.34
C TYR A 203 -16.45 -10.37 -7.88
N GLY A 204 -16.63 -11.51 -8.56
CA GLY A 204 -16.86 -11.57 -10.00
C GLY A 204 -15.63 -11.92 -10.85
N ASP A 205 -14.49 -12.19 -10.22
CA ASP A 205 -13.25 -12.53 -10.92
C ASP A 205 -13.19 -14.04 -11.27
N PRO A 206 -12.55 -14.42 -12.39
CA PRO A 206 -12.32 -15.81 -12.78
C PRO A 206 -11.48 -16.60 -11.75
N ASP A 207 -11.95 -17.79 -11.41
CA ASP A 207 -11.26 -18.80 -10.58
C ASP A 207 -10.60 -19.92 -11.41
N HIS A 208 -10.66 -19.81 -12.74
CA HIS A 208 -10.22 -20.83 -13.68
C HIS A 208 -9.91 -20.23 -15.06
N TYR A 209 -8.83 -20.67 -15.70
CA TYR A 209 -8.35 -20.11 -16.97
C TYR A 209 -9.38 -20.15 -18.12
N SER A 210 -10.33 -21.09 -18.08
CA SER A 210 -11.44 -21.15 -19.06
C SER A 210 -12.44 -19.99 -18.93
N LYS A 211 -12.46 -19.29 -17.79
CA LYS A 211 -13.32 -18.13 -17.51
C LYS A 211 -12.61 -16.79 -17.72
N ARG A 212 -11.32 -16.81 -18.11
CA ARG A 212 -10.51 -15.59 -18.24
C ARG A 212 -11.17 -14.56 -19.15
N TYR A 213 -11.05 -13.30 -18.77
CA TYR A 213 -11.42 -12.15 -19.57
C TYR A 213 -10.44 -11.97 -20.74
N THR A 214 -10.96 -11.73 -21.94
CA THR A 214 -10.17 -11.56 -23.17
C THR A 214 -10.47 -10.24 -23.89
N GLY A 215 -11.09 -9.29 -23.22
CA GLY A 215 -11.34 -7.95 -23.76
C GLY A 215 -10.14 -7.02 -23.57
N SER A 216 -10.32 -5.73 -23.88
CA SER A 216 -9.24 -4.73 -23.84
C SER A 216 -9.30 -3.76 -22.66
N SER A 217 -10.42 -3.68 -21.95
CA SER A 217 -10.55 -2.90 -20.71
C SER A 217 -9.52 -3.35 -19.67
N ASP A 218 -9.19 -2.47 -18.72
CA ASP A 218 -8.30 -2.79 -17.60
C ASP A 218 -6.97 -3.42 -18.08
N ASN A 219 -6.35 -2.79 -19.08
CA ASN A 219 -5.10 -3.28 -19.68
C ASN A 219 -5.15 -4.75 -20.15
N GLY A 220 -6.32 -5.26 -20.54
CA GLY A 220 -6.52 -6.68 -20.86
C GLY A 220 -6.93 -7.54 -19.66
N GLY A 221 -7.61 -6.94 -18.68
CA GLY A 221 -8.12 -7.59 -17.46
C GLY A 221 -7.01 -7.96 -16.48
N VAL A 222 -6.11 -7.03 -16.18
CA VAL A 222 -4.99 -7.29 -15.26
C VAL A 222 -5.46 -7.46 -13.81
N HIS A 223 -6.50 -6.74 -13.38
CA HIS A 223 -7.11 -6.92 -12.06
C HIS A 223 -8.24 -7.95 -12.05
N THR A 224 -8.58 -8.51 -13.22
CA THR A 224 -9.63 -9.53 -13.38
C THR A 224 -9.05 -10.94 -13.46
N ASN A 225 -8.05 -11.16 -14.32
CA ASN A 225 -7.53 -12.50 -14.64
C ASN A 225 -6.53 -13.02 -13.62
#